data_AF-A0A7L1CMT6-F1
#
_entry.id   AF-A0A7L1CMT6-F1
#
_cell.length_a   1.000
_cell.length_b   1.000
_cell.length_c   1.000
_cell.angle_alpha   90.00
_cell.angle_beta   90.00
_cell.angle_gamma   90.00
#
_symmetry.space_group_name_H-M   'P 1'
#
loop_
_entity.id
_entity.type
_entity.pdbx_description
1 polymer ?
#
loop_
_entity_poly.entity_id
_entity_poly.type
_entity_poly.pdbx_seq_one_letter_code
_entity_poly.pdbx_strand_id
1 'polypeptide(L)'
;EEPQPPIVPSCPLPVKICDVVRSERPRSCCGMAMAGFRTAKYQLPEWHRRNAGVYYKAFTVGEEAERGRAEAKHLVKQAAASAQRAQQYSKNTLGQRLQDIQFWRTELQKEIMELDAETNLLAAQKLRLERALDATEVPYAVVIDNLECRDRRQPPDLVIDQVERQLLKEAELIRDIRDLLKRTIIQAATQIRSNRIQKENCELDWSDKVETYHIDDKCISYCPDSTNVQSHPSSVKFEETASTPKSWAQFSHDNISSAEQEKLASVQLRALINSIIHDASEDLRLQRAAVSEAFDCNLRELAEAKLRLEQHLQQ
;
A
#
# COMPACT_ATOMS: atom_id res chain seq x y z
N GLU A 1 -27.01 12.21 42.68
CA GLU A 1 -26.97 11.56 44.00
C GLU A 1 -27.96 10.42 44.00
N GLU A 2 -27.45 9.19 43.98
CA GLU A 2 -28.26 7.97 43.97
C GLU A 2 -28.39 7.46 45.42
N PRO A 3 -29.58 7.04 45.89
CA PRO A 3 -29.81 6.81 47.31
C PRO A 3 -29.07 5.55 47.78
N GLN A 4 -28.23 5.70 48.81
CA GLN A 4 -27.65 4.54 49.49
C GLN A 4 -28.75 3.73 50.20
N PRO A 5 -28.76 2.39 50.07
CA PRO A 5 -29.69 1.56 50.81
C PRO A 5 -29.38 1.61 52.32
N PRO A 6 -30.40 1.50 53.19
CA PRO A 6 -30.24 1.67 54.62
C PRO A 6 -29.31 0.59 55.20
N ILE A 7 -28.28 1.04 55.92
CA ILE A 7 -27.40 0.18 56.71
C ILE A 7 -28.19 -0.28 57.94
N VAL A 8 -28.56 -1.56 57.97
CA VAL A 8 -29.15 -2.18 59.16
C VAL A 8 -28.02 -2.42 60.17
N PRO A 9 -28.08 -1.84 61.38
CA PRO A 9 -27.02 -2.05 62.36
C PRO A 9 -26.98 -3.52 62.81
N SER A 10 -25.78 -4.10 62.78
CA SER A 10 -25.52 -5.44 63.29
C SER A 10 -25.77 -5.47 64.80
N CYS A 11 -26.91 -6.02 65.23
CA CYS A 11 -27.12 -6.37 66.63
C CYS A 11 -26.31 -7.63 66.95
N PRO A 12 -25.47 -7.65 68.00
CA PRO A 12 -24.84 -8.88 68.44
C PRO A 12 -25.92 -9.80 68.98
N LEU A 13 -26.09 -10.98 68.35
CA LEU A 13 -27.06 -11.98 68.77
C LEU A 13 -26.54 -12.76 70.00
N PRO A 14 -27.43 -13.17 70.91
CA PRO A 14 -27.05 -13.76 72.18
C PRO A 14 -26.38 -15.13 71.99
N VAL A 15 -25.23 -15.31 72.64
CA VAL A 15 -24.54 -16.59 72.78
C VAL A 15 -25.36 -17.50 73.69
N LYS A 16 -26.39 -18.16 73.15
CA LYS A 16 -26.99 -19.32 73.81
C LYS A 16 -26.50 -20.57 73.10
N ILE A 17 -25.47 -21.15 73.69
CA ILE A 17 -25.12 -22.56 73.53
C ILE A 17 -26.39 -23.33 73.89
N CYS A 18 -27.05 -23.89 72.87
CA CYS A 18 -28.13 -24.83 73.10
C CYS A 18 -27.50 -26.13 73.60
N ASP A 19 -27.44 -26.30 74.92
CA ASP A 19 -27.12 -27.60 75.51
C ASP A 19 -28.25 -28.57 75.14
N VAL A 20 -27.98 -29.39 74.11
CA VAL A 20 -28.86 -30.49 73.74
C VAL A 20 -28.61 -31.62 74.73
N VAL A 21 -29.40 -31.65 75.81
CA VAL A 21 -29.50 -32.82 76.69
C VAL A 21 -29.93 -34.02 75.82
N ARG A 22 -29.08 -35.05 75.76
CA ARG A 22 -29.41 -36.35 75.16
C ARG A 22 -30.51 -37.01 75.99
N SER A 23 -31.77 -36.84 75.58
CA SER A 23 -32.88 -37.64 76.08
C SER A 23 -32.86 -39.00 75.40
N GLU A 24 -32.80 -40.06 76.21
CA GLU A 24 -33.11 -41.43 75.80
C GLU A 24 -34.46 -41.47 75.07
N ARG A 25 -34.53 -42.23 73.98
CA ARG A 25 -35.66 -42.28 73.05
C ARG A 25 -36.94 -42.72 73.76
N PRO A 26 -38.03 -41.92 73.77
CA PRO A 26 -39.37 -42.47 73.90
C PRO A 26 -39.85 -42.92 72.51
N ARG A 27 -40.56 -44.03 72.52
CA ARG A 27 -41.11 -44.75 71.37
C ARG A 27 -41.77 -43.82 70.33
N SER A 28 -41.37 -43.99 69.08
CA SER A 28 -42.10 -43.53 67.91
C SER A 28 -43.54 -44.00 67.99
N CYS A 29 -44.47 -43.07 68.19
CA CYS A 29 -45.90 -43.31 68.10
C CYS A 29 -46.39 -42.83 66.73
N CYS A 30 -45.88 -43.43 65.65
CA CYS A 30 -46.58 -43.39 64.37
C CYS A 30 -47.65 -44.50 64.39
N GLY A 31 -48.74 -44.22 65.10
CA GLY A 31 -49.97 -44.98 64.96
C GLY A 31 -50.55 -44.72 63.59
N MET A 32 -50.86 -45.80 62.88
CA MET A 32 -51.65 -45.82 61.65
C MET A 32 -52.79 -44.78 61.69
N ALA A 33 -52.90 -43.99 60.62
CA ALA A 33 -53.97 -43.03 60.45
C ALA A 33 -54.41 -42.98 59.00
N MET A 34 -55.56 -43.62 58.74
CA MET A 34 -56.36 -43.43 57.54
C MET A 34 -56.78 -41.96 57.35
N ALA A 35 -57.19 -41.68 56.11
CA ALA A 35 -57.79 -40.45 55.61
C ALA A 35 -58.73 -39.74 56.61
N GLY A 36 -58.62 -38.42 56.67
CA GLY A 36 -59.52 -37.52 57.40
C GLY A 36 -58.88 -36.84 58.62
N PHE A 37 -58.51 -35.57 58.46
CA PHE A 37 -58.20 -34.56 59.50
C PHE A 37 -57.60 -35.06 60.84
N ARG A 38 -56.26 -35.00 60.97
CA ARG A 38 -55.57 -35.04 62.27
C ARG A 38 -54.68 -33.82 62.48
N THR A 39 -55.04 -32.95 63.42
CA THR A 39 -54.11 -31.96 63.98
C THR A 39 -53.29 -32.64 65.08
N ALA A 40 -52.25 -33.39 64.70
CA ALA A 40 -51.30 -33.94 65.66
C ALA A 40 -50.55 -32.76 66.34
N LYS A 41 -50.75 -32.56 67.64
CA LYS A 41 -50.05 -31.51 68.41
C LYS A 41 -48.63 -31.98 68.71
N TYR A 42 -47.63 -31.18 68.35
CA TYR A 42 -46.23 -31.43 68.69
C TYR A 42 -46.01 -31.41 70.20
N GLN A 43 -45.11 -32.26 70.71
CA GLN A 43 -44.63 -32.11 72.08
C GLN A 43 -43.69 -30.90 72.17
N LEU A 44 -43.71 -30.17 73.28
CA LEU A 44 -42.89 -28.95 73.46
C LEU A 44 -41.38 -29.18 73.15
N PRO A 45 -40.74 -30.29 73.55
CA PRO A 45 -39.35 -30.58 73.16
C PRO A 45 -39.15 -30.81 71.66
N GLU A 46 -40.13 -31.38 70.96
CA GLU A 46 -40.08 -31.59 69.51
C GLU A 46 -40.20 -30.27 68.76
N TRP A 47 -41.05 -29.35 69.25
CA TRP A 47 -41.18 -27.99 68.72
C TRP A 47 -39.88 -27.20 68.88
N HIS A 48 -39.24 -27.24 70.06
CA HIS A 48 -37.94 -26.60 70.28
C HIS A 48 -36.86 -27.16 69.35
N ARG A 49 -36.78 -28.49 69.20
CA ARG A 49 -35.80 -29.14 68.30
C ARG A 49 -36.04 -28.76 66.83
N ARG A 50 -37.29 -28.73 66.39
CA ARG A 50 -37.66 -28.31 65.02
C ARG A 50 -37.28 -26.85 64.78
N ASN A 51 -37.63 -25.94 65.69
CA ASN A 51 -37.32 -24.52 65.53
C ASN A 51 -35.82 -24.23 65.58
N ALA A 52 -35.07 -24.90 66.46
CA ALA A 52 -33.61 -24.83 66.47
C ALA A 52 -33.02 -25.33 65.13
N GLY A 53 -33.56 -26.42 64.58
CA GLY A 53 -33.16 -26.94 63.27
C GLY A 53 -33.51 -26.01 62.11
N VAL A 54 -34.67 -25.35 62.14
CA VAL A 54 -35.07 -24.34 61.13
C VAL A 54 -34.19 -23.10 61.23
N TYR A 55 -33.92 -22.61 62.45
CA TYR A 55 -33.03 -21.48 62.69
C TYR A 55 -31.61 -21.77 62.18
N TYR A 56 -31.05 -22.93 62.53
CA TYR A 56 -29.72 -23.33 62.07
C TYR A 56 -29.65 -23.40 60.54
N LYS A 57 -30.66 -24.00 59.88
CA LYS A 57 -30.74 -24.03 58.41
C LYS A 57 -30.83 -22.63 57.79
N ALA A 58 -31.65 -21.74 58.36
CA ALA A 58 -31.77 -20.37 57.88
C ALA A 58 -30.46 -19.59 58.03
N PHE A 59 -29.75 -19.81 59.15
CA PHE A 59 -28.44 -19.23 59.40
C PHE A 59 -27.39 -19.72 58.38
N THR A 60 -27.26 -21.03 58.17
CA THR A 60 -26.29 -21.59 57.21
C THR A 60 -26.58 -21.13 55.77
N VAL A 61 -27.85 -21.09 55.36
CA VAL A 61 -28.25 -20.57 54.04
C VAL A 61 -27.94 -19.06 53.92
N GLY A 62 -28.09 -18.30 55.01
CA GLY A 62 -27.71 -16.88 55.07
C GLY A 62 -26.22 -16.67 54.85
N GLU A 63 -25.37 -17.43 55.56
CA GLU A 63 -23.90 -17.39 55.39
C GLU A 63 -23.47 -17.81 53.99
N GLU A 64 -24.07 -18.86 53.42
CA GLU A 64 -23.82 -19.30 52.04
C GLU A 64 -24.20 -18.21 51.03
N ALA A 65 -25.35 -17.56 51.21
CA ALA A 65 -25.78 -16.47 50.35
C ALA A 65 -24.86 -15.23 50.48
N GLU A 66 -24.39 -14.90 51.68
CA GLU A 66 -23.42 -13.82 51.89
C GLU A 66 -22.08 -14.12 51.21
N ARG A 67 -21.58 -15.34 51.37
CA ARG A 67 -20.36 -15.81 50.69
C ARG A 67 -20.53 -15.75 49.17
N GLY A 68 -21.65 -16.25 48.64
CA GLY A 68 -21.94 -16.21 47.20
C GLY A 68 -22.03 -14.78 46.67
N ARG A 69 -22.63 -13.84 47.41
CA ARG A 69 -22.63 -12.41 47.03
C ARG A 69 -21.23 -11.81 47.05
N ALA A 70 -20.41 -12.14 48.04
CA ALA A 70 -19.03 -11.66 48.13
C ALA A 70 -18.18 -12.20 46.98
N GLU A 71 -18.30 -13.48 46.66
CA GLU A 71 -17.64 -14.14 45.54
C GLU A 71 -18.09 -13.54 44.20
N ALA A 72 -19.39 -13.36 43.98
CA ALA A 72 -19.92 -12.72 42.77
C ALA A 72 -19.36 -11.30 42.59
N LYS A 73 -19.32 -10.49 43.66
CA LYS A 73 -18.72 -9.14 43.62
C LYS A 73 -17.23 -9.19 43.26
N HIS A 74 -16.49 -10.14 43.84
CA HIS A 74 -15.07 -10.34 43.53
C HIS A 74 -14.87 -10.73 42.06
N LEU A 75 -15.65 -11.68 41.55
CA LEU A 75 -15.61 -12.13 40.16
C LEU A 75 -15.94 -11.00 39.18
N VAL A 76 -16.97 -10.19 39.45
CA VAL A 76 -17.31 -9.02 38.64
C VAL A 76 -16.14 -8.03 38.59
N LYS A 77 -15.52 -7.74 39.73
CA LYS A 77 -14.36 -6.83 39.80
C LYS A 77 -13.17 -7.38 39.01
N GLN A 78 -12.90 -8.68 39.14
CA GLN A 78 -11.80 -9.34 38.42
C GLN A 78 -12.06 -9.36 36.90
N ALA A 79 -13.29 -9.67 36.48
CA ALA A 79 -13.70 -9.65 35.08
C ALA A 79 -13.58 -8.25 34.47
N ALA A 80 -14.05 -7.21 35.17
CA ALA A 80 -13.93 -5.82 34.73
C ALA A 80 -12.46 -5.40 34.57
N ALA A 81 -11.59 -5.73 35.55
CA ALA A 81 -10.16 -5.44 35.47
C ALA A 81 -9.46 -6.22 34.34
N SER A 82 -9.90 -7.44 34.04
CA SER A 82 -9.40 -8.22 32.90
C SER A 82 -9.82 -7.58 31.57
N ALA A 83 -11.10 -7.22 31.44
CA ALA A 83 -11.64 -6.57 30.24
C ALA A 83 -10.96 -5.21 29.97
N GLN A 84 -10.75 -4.39 30.99
CA GLN A 84 -10.05 -3.10 30.86
C GLN A 84 -8.61 -3.30 30.38
N ARG A 85 -7.87 -4.27 30.93
CA ARG A 85 -6.50 -4.57 30.48
C ARG A 85 -6.47 -5.06 29.04
N ALA A 86 -7.38 -5.96 28.66
CA ALA A 86 -7.50 -6.42 27.28
C ALA A 86 -7.83 -5.26 26.33
N GLN A 87 -8.76 -4.39 26.69
CA GLN A 87 -9.10 -3.22 25.89
C GLN A 87 -7.91 -2.27 25.71
N GLN A 88 -7.17 -1.97 26.78
CA GLN A 88 -5.99 -1.11 26.69
C GLN A 88 -4.92 -1.73 25.79
N TYR A 89 -4.69 -3.04 25.90
CA TYR A 89 -3.76 -3.76 25.03
C TYR A 89 -4.18 -3.69 23.56
N SER A 90 -5.46 -3.90 23.26
CA SER A 90 -6.01 -3.77 21.91
C SER A 90 -5.85 -2.35 21.36
N LYS A 91 -6.17 -1.31 22.15
CA LYS A 91 -6.01 0.10 21.75
C LYS A 91 -4.56 0.46 21.47
N ASN A 92 -3.63 0.01 22.31
CA ASN A 92 -2.20 0.26 22.12
C ASN A 92 -1.69 -0.41 20.82
N THR A 93 -2.06 -1.68 20.61
CA THR A 93 -1.66 -2.44 19.41
C THR A 93 -2.25 -1.81 18.13
N LEU A 94 -3.53 -1.41 18.15
CA LEU A 94 -4.15 -0.68 17.03
C LEU A 94 -3.48 0.67 16.78
N GLY A 95 -3.12 1.40 17.83
CA GLY A 95 -2.41 2.68 17.72
C GLY A 95 -1.05 2.53 17.02
N GLN A 96 -0.29 1.48 17.35
CA GLN A 96 0.97 1.19 16.65
C GLN A 96 0.72 0.81 15.19
N ARG A 97 -0.26 -0.06 14.93
CA ARG A 97 -0.63 -0.45 13.56
C ARG A 97 -1.05 0.76 12.71
N LEU A 98 -1.78 1.73 13.26
CA LEU A 98 -2.14 2.96 12.56
C LEU A 98 -0.92 3.78 12.14
N GLN A 99 0.12 3.84 12.99
CA GLN A 99 1.39 4.50 12.64
C GLN A 99 2.08 3.77 11.49
N ASP A 100 2.14 2.44 11.53
CA ASP A 100 2.74 1.62 10.48
C ASP A 100 1.99 1.81 9.14
N ILE A 101 0.66 1.78 9.16
CA ILE A 101 -0.17 2.00 7.96
C ILE A 101 0.08 3.43 7.42
N GLN A 102 0.13 4.43 8.30
CA GLN A 102 0.36 5.82 7.90
C GLN A 102 1.75 6.00 7.24
N PHE A 103 2.78 5.33 7.76
CA PHE A 103 4.10 5.29 7.15
C PHE A 103 4.01 4.78 5.71
N TRP A 104 3.43 3.58 5.49
CA TRP A 104 3.29 3.01 4.15
C TRP A 104 2.47 3.88 3.20
N ARG A 105 1.37 4.50 3.68
CA ARG A 105 0.59 5.45 2.87
C ARG A 105 1.42 6.63 2.39
N THR A 106 2.29 7.16 3.26
CA THR A 106 3.12 8.32 2.95
C THR A 106 4.20 7.94 1.94
N GLU A 107 4.88 6.81 2.14
CA GLU A 107 5.91 6.32 1.21
C GLU A 107 5.33 5.97 -0.16
N LEU A 108 4.20 5.25 -0.21
CA LEU A 108 3.52 4.94 -1.48
C LEU A 108 3.06 6.21 -2.21
N GLN A 109 2.50 7.18 -1.48
CA GLN A 109 2.08 8.45 -2.07
C GLN A 109 3.27 9.22 -2.67
N LYS A 110 4.40 9.24 -1.96
CA LYS A 110 5.65 9.83 -2.44
C LYS A 110 6.09 9.17 -3.75
N GLU A 111 6.17 7.84 -3.78
CA GLU A 111 6.63 7.12 -4.98
C GLU A 111 5.67 7.28 -6.17
N ILE A 112 4.35 7.34 -5.94
CA ILE A 112 3.35 7.65 -6.99
C ILE A 112 3.63 9.03 -7.61
N MET A 113 3.87 10.05 -6.77
CA MET A 113 4.15 11.41 -7.23
C MET A 113 5.48 11.49 -7.99
N GLU A 114 6.51 10.80 -7.51
CA GLU A 114 7.82 10.78 -8.15
C GLU A 114 7.79 10.03 -9.50
N LEU A 115 7.08 8.89 -9.60
CA LEU A 115 6.87 8.19 -10.86
C LEU A 115 6.09 9.04 -11.87
N ASP A 116 5.05 9.76 -11.42
CA ASP A 116 4.28 10.64 -12.30
C ASP A 116 5.15 11.79 -12.85
N ALA A 117 5.91 12.43 -11.97
CA ALA A 117 6.84 13.49 -12.34
C ALA A 117 7.90 12.99 -13.34
N GLU A 118 8.53 11.85 -13.06
CA GLU A 118 9.55 11.28 -13.95
C GLU A 118 8.96 10.82 -15.28
N THR A 119 7.75 10.26 -15.28
CA THR A 119 7.02 9.90 -16.52
C THR A 119 6.77 11.12 -17.40
N ASN A 120 6.38 12.25 -16.81
CA ASN A 120 6.18 13.50 -17.54
C ASN A 120 7.50 14.03 -18.14
N LEU A 121 8.61 13.93 -17.40
CA LEU A 121 9.93 14.32 -17.90
C LEU A 121 10.41 13.42 -19.05
N LEU A 122 10.23 12.10 -18.94
CA LEU A 122 10.56 11.18 -20.03
C LEU A 122 9.66 11.40 -21.27
N ALA A 123 8.37 11.70 -21.08
CA ALA A 123 7.47 12.06 -22.17
C ALA A 123 7.93 13.33 -22.91
N ALA A 124 8.42 14.34 -22.20
CA ALA A 124 9.01 15.53 -22.81
C ALA A 124 10.28 15.20 -23.61
N GLN A 125 11.14 14.29 -23.12
CA GLN A 125 12.31 13.83 -23.87
C GLN A 125 11.95 13.01 -25.10
N LYS A 126 10.91 12.16 -25.03
CA LYS A 126 10.37 11.44 -26.18
C LYS A 126 9.89 12.41 -27.26
N LEU A 127 9.16 13.46 -26.89
CA LEU A 127 8.73 14.49 -27.84
C LEU A 127 9.93 15.21 -28.48
N ARG A 128 11.00 15.43 -27.71
CA ARG A 128 12.25 16.01 -28.24
C ARG A 128 12.93 15.09 -29.26
N LEU A 129 12.93 13.77 -29.04
CA LEU A 129 13.41 12.80 -30.03
C LEU A 129 12.57 12.82 -31.31
N GLU A 130 11.25 12.87 -31.19
CA GLU A 130 10.34 12.94 -32.34
C GLU A 130 10.62 14.18 -33.18
N ARG A 131 10.78 15.34 -32.52
CA ARG A 131 11.17 16.59 -33.20
C ARG A 131 12.55 16.51 -33.85
N ALA A 132 13.52 15.86 -33.20
CA ALA A 132 14.84 15.65 -33.77
C ALA A 132 14.77 14.76 -35.02
N LEU A 133 13.94 13.72 -35.00
CA LEU A 133 13.69 12.85 -36.14
C LEU A 133 13.06 13.64 -37.29
N ASP A 134 11.99 14.40 -37.03
CA ASP A 134 11.33 15.24 -38.04
C ASP A 134 12.28 16.27 -38.67
N ALA A 135 13.19 16.84 -37.88
CA ALA A 135 14.18 17.80 -38.35
C ALA A 135 15.18 17.21 -39.37
N THR A 136 15.31 15.88 -39.43
CA THR A 136 16.16 15.21 -40.43
C THR A 136 15.50 15.01 -41.79
N GLU A 137 14.18 15.24 -41.92
CA GLU A 137 13.46 15.01 -43.19
C GLU A 137 13.96 15.90 -44.32
N VAL A 138 14.05 17.21 -44.07
CA VAL A 138 14.46 18.17 -45.09
C VAL A 138 15.93 17.99 -45.49
N PRO A 139 16.90 17.88 -44.56
CA PRO A 139 18.28 17.58 -44.92
C PRO A 139 18.42 16.31 -45.76
N TYR A 140 17.69 15.24 -45.40
CA TYR A 140 17.74 13.99 -46.16
C TYR A 140 17.25 14.18 -47.60
N ALA A 141 16.09 14.83 -47.78
CA ALA A 141 15.54 15.11 -49.11
C ALA A 141 16.51 15.95 -49.96
N VAL A 142 17.13 16.98 -49.37
CA VAL A 142 18.12 17.82 -50.06
C VAL A 142 19.32 16.99 -50.52
N VAL A 143 19.85 16.09 -49.69
CA VAL A 143 20.99 15.23 -50.08
C VAL A 143 20.62 14.31 -51.24
N ILE A 144 19.42 13.71 -51.20
CA ILE A 144 18.93 12.85 -52.29
C ILE A 144 18.74 13.65 -53.59
N ASP A 145 18.11 14.82 -53.54
CA ASP A 145 17.94 15.69 -54.71
C ASP A 145 19.29 16.10 -55.31
N ASN A 146 20.29 16.41 -54.48
CA ASN A 146 21.63 16.72 -54.94
C ASN A 146 22.29 15.53 -55.65
N LEU A 147 22.13 14.31 -55.13
CA LEU A 147 22.62 13.10 -55.80
C LEU A 147 21.93 12.89 -57.15
N GLU A 148 20.61 13.04 -57.21
CA GLU A 148 19.86 12.93 -58.48
C GLU A 148 20.29 13.98 -59.51
N CYS A 149 20.55 15.22 -59.09
CA CYS A 149 21.06 16.27 -59.98
C CYS A 149 22.41 15.89 -60.58
N ARG A 150 23.24 15.16 -59.84
CA ARG A 150 24.56 14.71 -60.30
C ARG A 150 24.45 13.54 -61.27
N ASP A 151 23.51 12.62 -61.05
CA ASP A 151 23.23 11.51 -61.98
C ASP A 151 22.72 11.99 -63.36
N ARG A 152 22.18 13.21 -63.44
CA ARG A 152 21.69 13.83 -64.68
C ARG A 152 22.78 14.50 -65.51
N ARG A 153 24.03 14.55 -65.05
CA ARG A 153 25.16 15.12 -65.81
C ARG A 153 25.38 14.35 -67.11
N GLN A 154 25.79 15.04 -68.16
CA GLN A 154 26.08 14.43 -69.46
C GLN A 154 27.54 13.98 -69.52
N PRO A 155 27.87 12.87 -70.21
CA PRO A 155 29.26 12.52 -70.49
C PRO A 155 29.96 13.65 -71.27
N PRO A 156 31.22 14.02 -70.93
CA PRO A 156 32.14 13.36 -70.02
C PRO A 156 32.04 13.80 -68.53
N ASP A 157 31.16 14.73 -68.17
CA ASP A 157 31.04 15.30 -66.81
C ASP A 157 30.30 14.39 -65.81
N LEU A 158 29.74 13.28 -66.28
CA LEU A 158 29.17 12.23 -65.44
C LEU A 158 30.30 11.44 -64.76
N VAL A 159 30.76 11.97 -63.61
CA VAL A 159 31.88 11.44 -62.84
C VAL A 159 31.56 11.37 -61.35
N ILE A 160 32.10 10.34 -60.70
CA ILE A 160 32.05 10.18 -59.24
C ILE A 160 33.14 11.05 -58.61
N ASP A 161 32.82 12.32 -58.39
CA ASP A 161 33.73 13.28 -57.76
C ASP A 161 33.65 13.26 -56.23
N GLN A 162 34.42 14.12 -55.58
CA GLN A 162 34.47 14.21 -54.13
C GLN A 162 33.13 14.67 -53.52
N VAL A 163 32.35 15.51 -54.20
CA VAL A 163 31.04 15.96 -53.72
C VAL A 163 30.08 14.78 -53.65
N GLU A 164 30.04 13.93 -54.69
CA GLU A 164 29.20 12.73 -54.68
C GLU A 164 29.52 11.81 -53.52
N ARG A 165 30.82 11.58 -53.26
CA ARG A 165 31.27 10.74 -52.15
C ARG A 165 30.85 11.30 -50.80
N GLN A 166 30.87 12.62 -50.62
CA GLN A 166 30.45 13.24 -49.36
C GLN A 166 28.93 13.26 -49.21
N LEU A 167 28.17 13.46 -50.30
CA LEU A 167 26.71 13.37 -50.29
C LEU A 167 26.23 11.94 -49.97
N LEU A 168 26.86 10.91 -50.53
CA LEU A 168 26.53 9.52 -50.20
C LEU A 168 26.76 9.20 -48.72
N LYS A 169 27.87 9.68 -48.15
CA LYS A 169 28.14 9.58 -46.71
C LYS A 169 27.12 10.33 -45.86
N GLU A 170 26.71 11.52 -46.29
CA GLU A 170 25.69 12.30 -45.59
C GLU A 170 24.32 11.60 -45.61
N ALA A 171 23.93 11.02 -46.75
CA ALA A 171 22.69 10.24 -46.86
C ALA A 171 22.70 9.01 -45.93
N GLU A 172 23.81 8.28 -45.90
CA GLU A 172 23.98 7.11 -45.02
C GLU A 172 23.93 7.52 -43.55
N LEU A 173 24.68 8.55 -43.16
CA LEU A 173 24.70 9.07 -41.80
C LEU A 173 23.30 9.52 -41.33
N ILE A 174 22.58 10.29 -42.15
CA ILE A 174 21.23 10.73 -41.81
C ILE A 174 20.30 9.53 -41.62
N ARG A 175 20.38 8.52 -42.49
CA ARG A 175 19.57 7.30 -42.35
C ARG A 175 19.88 6.55 -41.05
N ASP A 176 21.15 6.38 -40.72
CA ASP A 176 21.58 5.67 -39.52
C ASP A 176 21.15 6.41 -38.25
N ILE A 177 21.26 7.74 -38.23
CA ILE A 177 20.74 8.60 -37.14
C ILE A 177 19.22 8.45 -37.02
N ARG A 178 18.47 8.48 -38.12
CA ARG A 178 17.01 8.30 -38.10
C ARG A 178 16.60 6.96 -37.51
N ASP A 179 17.30 5.89 -37.86
CA ASP A 179 17.04 4.55 -37.33
C ASP A 179 17.41 4.43 -35.84
N LEU A 180 18.48 5.10 -35.40
CA LEU A 180 18.78 5.24 -33.97
C LEU A 180 17.65 5.98 -33.22
N LEU A 181 17.25 7.17 -33.70
CA LEU A 181 16.19 7.97 -33.09
C LEU A 181 14.87 7.20 -32.99
N LYS A 182 14.44 6.51 -34.06
CA LYS A 182 13.22 5.67 -34.05
C LYS A 182 13.28 4.57 -32.99
N ARG A 183 14.40 3.85 -32.88
CA ARG A 183 14.58 2.82 -31.86
C ARG A 183 14.50 3.40 -30.45
N THR A 184 15.14 4.53 -30.21
CA THR A 184 15.12 5.21 -28.91
C THR A 184 13.72 5.75 -28.55
N ILE A 185 12.94 6.23 -29.53
CA ILE A 185 11.53 6.63 -29.32
C ILE A 185 10.69 5.44 -28.83
N ILE A 186 10.88 4.25 -29.43
CA ILE A 186 10.18 3.02 -29.00
C ILE A 186 10.60 2.62 -27.58
N GLN A 187 11.89 2.72 -27.24
CA GLN A 187 12.39 2.47 -25.89
C GLN A 187 11.76 3.43 -24.87
N ALA A 188 11.72 4.73 -25.18
CA ALA A 188 11.09 5.74 -24.33
C ALA A 188 9.58 5.49 -24.16
N ALA A 189 8.87 5.13 -25.23
CA ALA A 189 7.45 4.77 -25.16
C ALA A 189 7.19 3.54 -24.27
N THR A 190 8.07 2.54 -24.37
CA THR A 190 7.99 1.32 -23.56
C THR A 190 8.23 1.61 -22.08
N GLN A 191 9.25 2.42 -21.78
CA GLN A 191 9.55 2.81 -20.39
C GLN A 191 8.44 3.69 -19.79
N ILE A 192 7.85 4.62 -20.56
CA ILE A 192 6.68 5.39 -20.12
C ILE A 192 5.51 4.47 -19.73
N ARG A 193 5.27 3.43 -20.52
CA ARG A 193 4.23 2.43 -20.20
C ARG A 193 4.57 1.66 -18.92
N SER A 194 5.84 1.26 -18.76
CA SER A 194 6.32 0.57 -17.55
C SER A 194 6.10 1.42 -16.29
N ASN A 195 6.52 2.69 -16.33
CA ASN A 195 6.30 3.63 -15.22
C ASN A 195 4.82 3.78 -14.87
N ARG A 196 3.92 3.84 -15.87
CA ARG A 196 2.48 3.95 -15.65
C ARG A 196 1.88 2.73 -14.98
N ILE A 197 2.28 1.53 -15.41
CA ILE A 197 1.85 0.27 -14.79
C ILE A 197 2.33 0.24 -13.34
N GLN A 198 3.59 0.61 -13.10
CA GLN A 198 4.12 0.57 -11.74
C GLN A 198 3.50 1.63 -10.83
N LYS A 199 3.13 2.80 -11.38
CA LYS A 199 2.34 3.81 -10.69
C LYS A 199 0.97 3.27 -10.29
N GLU A 200 0.26 2.61 -11.21
CA GLU A 200 -1.04 1.99 -10.93
C GLU A 200 -0.95 0.93 -9.82
N ASN A 201 0.08 0.08 -9.84
CA ASN A 201 0.33 -0.89 -8.77
C ASN A 201 0.49 -0.21 -7.40
N CYS A 202 1.23 0.91 -7.34
CA CYS A 202 1.40 1.67 -6.11
C CYS A 202 0.09 2.35 -5.68
N GLU A 203 -0.72 2.86 -6.62
CA GLU A 203 -2.02 3.47 -6.35
C GLU A 203 -3.03 2.47 -5.78
N LEU A 204 -3.05 1.24 -6.31
CA LEU A 204 -3.89 0.15 -5.79
C LEU A 204 -3.49 -0.20 -4.35
N ASP A 205 -2.20 -0.41 -4.10
CA ASP A 205 -1.69 -0.67 -2.75
C ASP A 205 -2.03 0.50 -1.81
N TRP A 206 -1.80 1.74 -2.24
CA TRP A 206 -2.14 2.93 -1.46
C TRP A 206 -3.62 3.00 -1.11
N SER A 207 -4.50 2.68 -2.04
CA SER A 207 -5.95 2.62 -1.80
C SER A 207 -6.30 1.61 -0.71
N ASP A 208 -5.72 0.40 -0.78
CA ASP A 208 -5.91 -0.64 0.25
C ASP A 208 -5.40 -0.16 1.63
N LYS A 209 -4.26 0.54 1.64
CA LYS A 209 -3.72 1.16 2.87
C LYS A 209 -4.66 2.22 3.45
N VAL A 210 -5.26 3.05 2.60
CA VAL A 210 -6.21 4.09 3.00
C VAL A 210 -7.45 3.47 3.62
N GLU A 211 -8.06 2.47 2.97
CA GLU A 211 -9.24 1.79 3.48
C GLU A 211 -8.94 1.11 4.82
N THR A 212 -7.84 0.36 4.91
CA THR A 212 -7.40 -0.30 6.14
C THR A 212 -7.21 0.70 7.29
N TYR A 213 -6.58 1.85 7.01
CA TYR A 213 -6.40 2.91 8.00
C TYR A 213 -7.74 3.40 8.56
N HIS A 214 -8.73 3.65 7.69
CA HIS A 214 -10.04 4.17 8.11
C HIS A 214 -10.81 3.16 8.95
N ILE A 215 -10.70 1.87 8.62
CA ILE A 215 -11.29 0.79 9.42
C ILE A 215 -10.65 0.79 10.82
N ASP A 216 -9.32 0.80 10.90
CA ASP A 216 -8.59 0.73 12.18
C ASP A 216 -8.79 1.99 13.03
N ASP A 217 -8.83 3.17 12.41
CA ASP A 217 -9.09 4.46 13.08
C ASP A 217 -10.51 4.49 13.65
N LYS A 218 -11.49 3.93 12.94
CA LYS A 218 -12.83 3.74 13.51
C LYS A 218 -12.80 2.73 14.66
N CYS A 219 -12.06 1.63 14.52
CA CYS A 219 -12.00 0.58 15.53
C CYS A 219 -11.40 1.05 16.85
N ILE A 220 -10.38 1.92 16.83
CA ILE A 220 -9.74 2.43 18.05
C ILE A 220 -10.68 3.29 18.91
N SER A 221 -11.70 3.89 18.28
CA SER A 221 -12.71 4.72 18.96
C SER A 221 -13.71 3.90 19.77
N TYR A 222 -13.88 2.61 19.49
CA TYR A 222 -14.86 1.78 20.18
C TYR A 222 -14.53 1.60 21.67
N CYS A 223 -15.58 1.67 22.48
CA CYS A 223 -15.55 1.50 23.93
C CYS A 223 -16.67 0.55 24.37
N PRO A 224 -16.66 0.05 25.62
CA PRO A 224 -17.68 -0.91 26.08
C PRO A 224 -19.10 -0.33 26.02
N ASP A 225 -19.24 0.98 26.12
CA ASP A 225 -20.52 1.70 26.04
C ASP A 225 -20.99 1.95 24.59
N SER A 226 -20.22 1.51 23.59
CA SER A 226 -20.57 1.69 22.18
C SER A 226 -21.80 0.85 21.81
N THR A 227 -22.88 1.53 21.43
CA THR A 227 -24.20 0.93 21.16
C THR A 227 -24.27 0.09 19.88
N ASN A 228 -23.27 0.21 19.00
CA ASN A 228 -23.17 -0.49 17.71
C ASN A 228 -22.21 -1.71 17.74
N VAL A 229 -21.90 -2.26 18.92
CA VAL A 229 -21.04 -3.45 19.05
C VAL A 229 -21.90 -4.67 19.35
N GLN A 230 -21.86 -5.66 18.46
CA GLN A 230 -22.58 -6.93 18.62
C GLN A 230 -21.60 -8.10 18.49
N SER A 231 -21.84 -9.18 19.25
CA SER A 231 -21.06 -10.41 19.13
C SER A 231 -21.49 -11.16 17.88
N HIS A 232 -20.60 -11.28 16.90
CA HIS A 232 -20.88 -12.06 15.69
C HIS A 232 -20.20 -13.44 15.76
N PRO A 233 -20.94 -14.56 15.59
CA PRO A 233 -20.42 -15.92 15.75
C PRO A 233 -19.20 -16.27 14.86
N SER A 234 -19.05 -15.57 13.74
CA SER A 234 -17.98 -15.81 12.76
C SER A 234 -16.76 -14.89 12.91
N SER A 235 -16.72 -13.99 13.90
CA SER A 235 -15.64 -12.99 14.04
C SER A 235 -14.24 -13.55 14.32
N VAL A 236 -14.11 -14.87 14.54
CA VAL A 236 -12.84 -15.53 14.90
C VAL A 236 -12.34 -16.48 13.81
N LYS A 237 -12.92 -16.43 12.60
CA LYS A 237 -12.42 -17.26 11.48
C LYS A 237 -11.17 -16.61 10.90
N PHE A 238 -10.02 -17.23 11.14
CA PHE A 238 -8.81 -16.96 10.37
C PHE A 238 -8.94 -17.66 9.02
N GLU A 239 -8.90 -16.88 7.94
CA GLU A 239 -8.80 -17.43 6.59
C GLU A 239 -7.34 -17.78 6.29
N GLU A 240 -7.08 -18.99 5.75
CA GLU A 240 -5.72 -19.42 5.37
C GLU A 240 -5.10 -18.54 4.27
N THR A 241 -5.94 -17.84 3.49
CA THR A 241 -5.52 -16.91 2.45
C THR A 241 -5.27 -15.48 2.95
N ALA A 242 -5.48 -15.21 4.23
CA ALA A 242 -5.29 -13.87 4.79
C ALA A 242 -3.80 -13.48 4.83
N SER A 243 -3.52 -12.20 4.58
CA SER A 243 -2.17 -11.66 4.70
C SER A 243 -1.73 -11.55 6.15
N THR A 244 -0.45 -11.86 6.40
CA THR A 244 0.20 -11.59 7.68
C THR A 244 0.69 -10.15 7.75
N PRO A 245 0.88 -9.55 8.94
CA PRO A 245 1.48 -8.22 9.06
C PRO A 245 2.82 -8.09 8.32
N LYS A 246 3.63 -9.16 8.38
CA LYS A 246 4.92 -9.22 7.67
C LYS A 246 4.75 -9.23 6.16
N SER A 247 3.90 -10.10 5.62
CA SER A 247 3.68 -10.18 4.17
C SER A 247 3.02 -8.91 3.63
N TRP A 248 2.19 -8.24 4.43
CA TRP A 248 1.53 -7.00 4.05
C TRP A 248 2.50 -5.81 3.98
N ALA A 249 3.44 -5.73 4.92
CA ALA A 249 4.54 -4.76 4.85
C ALA A 249 5.50 -5.06 3.69
N GLN A 250 5.82 -6.35 3.47
CA GLN A 250 6.68 -6.79 2.37
C GLN A 250 6.08 -6.41 1.01
N PHE A 251 4.78 -6.59 0.81
CA PHE A 251 4.10 -6.23 -0.43
C PHE A 251 4.30 -4.75 -0.80
N SER A 252 4.13 -3.85 0.17
CA SER A 252 4.37 -2.42 -0.07
C SER A 252 5.83 -2.08 -0.30
N HIS A 253 6.73 -2.75 0.43
CA HIS A 253 8.16 -2.61 0.19
C HIS A 253 8.57 -3.04 -1.23
N ASP A 254 8.04 -4.18 -1.71
CA ASP A 254 8.34 -4.71 -3.04
C ASP A 254 7.80 -3.79 -4.14
N ASN A 255 6.61 -3.22 -3.95
CA ASN A 255 6.04 -2.23 -4.86
C ASN A 255 6.88 -0.95 -4.93
N ILE A 256 7.33 -0.44 -3.78
CA ILE A 256 8.21 0.73 -3.69
C ILE A 256 9.55 0.45 -4.37
N SER A 257 10.19 -0.69 -4.07
CA SER A 257 11.47 -1.07 -4.69
C SER A 257 11.36 -1.20 -6.21
N SER A 258 10.26 -1.77 -6.69
CA SER A 258 10.00 -1.87 -8.14
C SER A 258 9.75 -0.48 -8.77
N ALA A 259 9.05 0.42 -8.07
CA ALA A 259 8.87 1.81 -8.51
C ALA A 259 10.19 2.57 -8.61
N GLU A 260 11.08 2.41 -7.63
CA GLU A 260 12.41 3.01 -7.63
C GLU A 260 13.27 2.50 -8.81
N GLN A 261 13.18 1.22 -9.14
CA GLN A 261 13.88 0.63 -10.29
C GLN A 261 13.41 1.21 -11.62
N GLU A 262 12.09 1.29 -11.84
CA GLU A 262 11.53 1.88 -13.06
C GLU A 262 11.88 3.37 -13.20
N LYS A 263 11.85 4.11 -12.08
CA LYS A 263 12.29 5.51 -12.01
C LYS A 263 13.76 5.66 -12.38
N LEU A 264 14.64 4.81 -11.85
CA LEU A 264 16.07 4.84 -12.18
C LEU A 264 16.31 4.54 -13.66
N ALA A 265 15.64 3.53 -14.22
CA ALA A 265 15.72 3.19 -15.64
C ALA A 265 15.27 4.38 -16.52
N SER A 266 14.19 5.06 -16.14
CA SER A 266 13.71 6.28 -16.82
C SER A 266 14.73 7.42 -16.80
N VAL A 267 15.35 7.69 -15.64
CA VAL A 267 16.39 8.72 -15.49
C VAL A 267 17.60 8.41 -16.37
N GLN A 268 18.07 7.16 -16.38
CA GLN A 268 19.18 6.72 -17.21
C GLN A 268 18.85 6.86 -18.71
N LEU A 269 17.63 6.47 -19.11
CA LEU A 269 17.19 6.61 -20.49
C LEU A 269 17.14 8.07 -20.93
N ARG A 270 16.68 8.98 -20.07
CA ARG A 270 16.73 10.43 -20.37
C ARG A 270 18.14 10.95 -20.57
N ALA A 271 19.10 10.49 -19.75
CA ALA A 271 20.51 10.87 -19.91
C ALA A 271 21.04 10.38 -21.26
N LEU A 272 20.77 9.12 -21.62
CA LEU A 272 21.12 8.55 -22.92
C LEU A 272 20.49 9.32 -24.08
N ILE A 273 19.21 9.69 -23.98
CA ILE A 273 18.51 10.49 -25.00
C ILE A 273 19.21 11.82 -25.24
N ASN A 274 19.66 12.51 -24.19
CA ASN A 274 20.39 13.76 -24.32
C ASN A 274 21.71 13.57 -25.07
N SER A 275 22.47 12.52 -24.75
CA SER A 275 23.70 12.18 -25.46
C SER A 275 23.44 11.87 -26.94
N ILE A 276 22.45 11.02 -27.25
CA ILE A 276 22.10 10.68 -28.64
C ILE A 276 21.76 11.93 -29.46
N ILE A 277 20.96 12.84 -28.91
CA ILE A 277 20.59 14.07 -29.62
C ILE A 277 21.81 14.98 -29.83
N HIS A 278 22.69 15.08 -28.84
CA HIS A 278 23.91 15.87 -28.94
C HIS A 278 24.86 15.31 -30.00
N ASP A 279 25.17 14.02 -29.92
CA ASP A 279 26.11 13.34 -30.81
C ASP A 279 25.59 13.36 -32.25
N ALA A 280 24.30 13.05 -32.47
CA ALA A 280 23.67 13.14 -33.79
C ALA A 280 23.75 14.56 -34.39
N SER A 281 23.57 15.60 -33.56
CA SER A 281 23.69 16.98 -34.01
C SER A 281 25.13 17.33 -34.42
N GLU A 282 26.12 16.89 -33.66
CA GLU A 282 27.53 17.14 -33.97
C GLU A 282 27.97 16.39 -35.22
N ASP A 283 27.60 15.11 -35.36
CA ASP A 283 27.92 14.31 -36.53
C ASP A 283 27.34 14.93 -37.82
N LEU A 284 26.07 15.35 -37.79
CA LEU A 284 25.44 16.04 -38.94
C LEU A 284 26.12 17.38 -39.24
N ARG A 285 26.53 18.13 -38.22
CA ARG A 285 27.23 19.41 -38.40
C ARG A 285 28.59 19.21 -39.06
N LEU A 286 29.34 18.19 -38.63
CA LEU A 286 30.64 17.84 -39.21
C LEU A 286 30.50 17.36 -40.65
N GLN A 287 29.52 16.49 -40.93
CA GLN A 287 29.30 15.97 -42.28
C GLN A 287 28.85 17.08 -43.24
N ARG A 288 27.96 17.98 -42.80
CA ARG A 288 27.57 19.17 -43.58
C ARG A 288 28.78 20.03 -43.94
N ALA A 289 29.72 20.22 -43.01
CA ALA A 289 30.93 21.00 -43.27
C ALA A 289 31.80 20.33 -44.34
N ALA A 290 31.98 19.01 -44.27
CA ALA A 290 32.72 18.24 -45.27
C ALA A 290 32.08 18.29 -46.66
N VAL A 291 30.75 18.24 -46.73
CA VAL A 291 30.00 18.37 -48.00
C VAL A 291 30.14 19.78 -48.56
N SER A 292 30.01 20.81 -47.72
CA SER A 292 30.18 22.22 -48.14
C SER A 292 31.58 22.48 -48.69
N GLU A 293 32.61 21.98 -48.01
CA GLU A 293 34.00 22.08 -48.48
C GLU A 293 34.21 21.37 -49.82
N ALA A 294 33.63 20.18 -49.99
CA ALA A 294 33.69 19.47 -51.26
C ALA A 294 33.04 20.26 -52.41
N PHE A 295 31.89 20.90 -52.16
CA PHE A 295 31.23 21.76 -53.15
C PHE A 295 32.10 22.98 -53.49
N ASP A 296 32.67 23.65 -52.50
CA ASP A 296 33.56 24.80 -52.71
C ASP A 296 34.82 24.42 -53.52
N CYS A 297 35.38 23.23 -53.28
CA CYS A 297 36.49 22.70 -54.07
C CYS A 297 36.08 22.48 -55.52
N ASN A 298 34.95 21.79 -55.74
CA ASN A 298 34.45 21.48 -57.08
C ASN A 298 34.11 22.75 -57.87
N LEU A 299 33.51 23.76 -57.24
CA LEU A 299 33.24 25.05 -57.88
C LEU A 299 34.52 25.78 -58.30
N ARG A 300 35.58 25.74 -57.48
CA ARG A 300 36.88 26.30 -57.84
C ARG A 300 37.50 25.59 -59.03
N GLU A 301 37.47 24.26 -59.04
CA GLU A 301 37.97 23.44 -60.16
C GLU A 301 37.22 23.74 -61.47
N LEU A 302 35.89 23.83 -61.41
CA LEU A 302 35.05 24.17 -62.57
C LEU A 302 35.29 25.59 -63.08
N ALA A 303 35.45 26.56 -62.18
CA ALA A 303 35.76 27.94 -62.56
C ALA A 303 37.13 28.06 -63.23
N GLU A 304 38.14 27.34 -62.73
CA GLU A 304 39.47 27.30 -63.34
C GLU A 304 39.45 26.60 -64.71
N ALA A 305 38.75 25.48 -64.83
CA ALA A 305 38.60 24.77 -66.10
C ALA A 305 37.92 25.65 -67.15
N LYS A 306 36.84 26.35 -66.77
CA LYS A 306 36.15 27.32 -67.62
C LYS A 306 37.10 28.44 -68.08
N LEU A 307 37.83 29.07 -67.16
CA LEU A 307 38.75 30.16 -67.48
C LEU A 307 39.82 29.70 -68.48
N ARG A 308 40.38 28.51 -68.30
CA ARG A 308 41.37 27.93 -69.23
C ARG A 308 40.77 27.73 -70.63
N LEU A 309 39.54 27.21 -70.72
CA LEU A 309 38.85 27.04 -72.01
C LEU A 309 38.57 28.38 -72.70
N GLU A 310 38.14 29.40 -71.94
CA GLU A 310 37.90 30.75 -72.48
C GLU A 310 39.19 31.38 -73.00
N GLN A 311 40.32 31.22 -72.28
CA GLN A 311 41.62 31.71 -72.73
C GLN A 311 42.10 31.02 -74.00
N HIS A 312 41.90 29.71 -74.12
CA HIS A 312 42.25 28.97 -75.33
C HIS A 312 41.38 29.34 -76.53
N LEU A 313 40.12 29.75 -76.33
CA LEU A 313 39.23 30.19 -77.40
C LEU A 313 39.61 31.57 -77.96
N GLN A 314 40.32 32.39 -77.18
CA GLN A 314 40.75 33.74 -77.58
C GLN A 314 42.08 33.75 -78.35
N GLN A 315 42.76 32.61 -78.48
CA GLN A 315 43.99 32.42 -79.25
C GLN A 315 43.68 31.90 -80.66
#